data_AF-A0A7S4G8H2-F1
#
_entry.id   AF-A0A7S4G8H2-F1
#
_cell.length_a   1.000
_cell.length_b   1.000
_cell.length_c   1.000
_cell.angle_alpha   90.00
_cell.angle_beta   90.00
_cell.angle_gamma   90.00
#
_symmetry.space_group_name_H-M   'P 1'
#
loop_
_entity.id
_entity.type
_entity.pdbx_description
1 polymer ?
#
loop_
_entity_poly.entity_id
_entity_poly.type
_entity_poly.pdbx_seq_one_letter_code
_entity_poly.pdbx_strand_id
1 'polypeptide(L)'
;KILKPSLDLIPALRGCLISSELELRTVALDVVYELCSVQYLSPASHSLTLFHGSAALLLAQLEQCVDASSVATYPEAYVQKLMNCAHTLLSIHVARLHADSNFQLLHFLHVLLKFSLMQPELSAYEETICVWAALLAWLEEQKGNCTTRRYAGAADTSAAILLQYEQFAQVLFGSMLDRLLISDASPE
;
A
#
# COMPACT_ATOMS: atom_id res chain seq x y z
N LYS A 1 7.24 17.87 -23.96
CA LYS A 1 6.39 18.76 -23.14
C LYS A 1 5.93 17.95 -21.94
N ILE A 2 6.42 18.26 -20.74
CA ILE A 2 5.95 17.59 -19.52
C ILE A 2 4.53 18.12 -19.26
N LEU A 3 3.52 17.29 -19.46
CA LEU A 3 2.15 17.57 -19.06
C LEU A 3 2.18 17.75 -17.54
N LYS A 4 1.96 18.98 -17.05
CA LYS A 4 1.67 19.19 -15.63
C LYS A 4 0.28 18.61 -15.39
N PRO A 5 0.12 17.59 -14.53
CA PRO A 5 -1.19 17.08 -14.22
C PRO A 5 -2.02 18.20 -13.57
N SER A 6 -3.26 18.38 -14.02
CA SER A 6 -4.16 19.37 -13.42
C SER A 6 -4.47 18.96 -11.97
N LEU A 7 -4.67 19.94 -11.08
CA LEU A 7 -5.18 19.68 -9.72
C LEU A 7 -6.58 19.04 -9.74
N ASP A 8 -7.32 19.21 -10.83
CA ASP A 8 -8.64 18.57 -11.05
C ASP A 8 -8.55 17.07 -11.30
N LEU A 9 -7.34 16.51 -11.48
CA LEU A 9 -7.14 15.10 -11.75
C LEU A 9 -7.59 14.22 -10.58
N ILE A 10 -7.29 14.59 -9.34
CA ILE A 10 -7.68 13.78 -8.17
C ILE A 10 -9.21 13.73 -8.00
N PRO A 11 -9.95 14.85 -8.08
CA PRO A 11 -11.42 14.81 -8.14
C PRO A 11 -11.97 13.96 -9.29
N ALA A 12 -11.41 14.08 -10.49
CA ALA A 12 -11.84 13.30 -11.66
C ALA A 12 -11.63 11.79 -11.44
N LEU A 13 -10.44 11.40 -10.97
CA LEU A 13 -10.12 10.00 -10.65
C LEU A 13 -11.03 9.46 -9.55
N ARG A 14 -11.34 10.26 -8.53
CA ARG A 14 -12.31 9.88 -7.50
C ARG A 14 -13.67 9.53 -8.13
N GLY A 15 -14.15 10.37 -9.05
CA GLY A 15 -15.41 10.13 -9.78
C GLY A 15 -15.40 8.80 -10.56
N CYS A 16 -14.29 8.51 -11.24
CA CYS A 16 -14.13 7.23 -11.95
C CYS A 16 -14.09 6.02 -10.99
N LEU A 17 -13.37 6.14 -9.87
CA LEU A 17 -13.16 5.06 -8.91
C LEU A 17 -14.42 4.71 -8.10
N ILE A 18 -15.38 5.64 -7.97
CA ILE A 18 -16.68 5.36 -7.34
C ILE A 18 -17.76 4.90 -8.32
N SER A 19 -17.49 4.95 -9.64
CA SER A 19 -18.45 4.55 -10.68
C SER A 19 -18.96 3.12 -10.48
N SER A 20 -20.19 2.78 -10.88
CA SER A 20 -20.64 1.38 -10.90
C SER A 20 -19.92 0.53 -11.95
N GLU A 21 -19.22 1.16 -12.91
CA GLU A 21 -18.52 0.48 -13.99
C GLU A 21 -17.11 0.05 -13.56
N LEU A 22 -16.91 -1.25 -13.35
CA LEU A 22 -15.62 -1.81 -12.92
C LEU A 22 -14.48 -1.57 -13.92
N GLU A 23 -14.78 -1.55 -15.23
CA GLU A 23 -13.80 -1.24 -16.27
C GLU A 23 -13.25 0.18 -16.10
N LEU A 24 -14.12 1.15 -15.82
CA LEU A 24 -13.71 2.53 -15.58
C LEU A 24 -12.85 2.65 -14.31
N ARG A 25 -13.19 1.92 -13.24
CA ARG A 25 -12.36 1.88 -12.04
C ARG A 25 -10.98 1.29 -12.32
N THR A 26 -10.94 0.22 -13.11
CA THR A 26 -9.70 -0.48 -13.50
C THR A 26 -8.78 0.44 -14.29
N VAL A 27 -9.31 1.19 -15.26
CA VAL A 27 -8.55 2.19 -16.03
C VAL A 27 -8.11 3.37 -15.14
N ALA A 28 -8.96 3.81 -14.21
CA ALA A 28 -8.58 4.86 -13.27
C ALA A 28 -7.42 4.44 -12.36
N LEU A 29 -7.34 3.16 -11.98
CA LEU A 29 -6.21 2.61 -11.23
C LEU A 29 -4.90 2.66 -12.04
N ASP A 30 -4.93 2.53 -13.37
CA ASP A 30 -3.71 2.73 -14.18
C ASP A 30 -3.17 4.14 -14.05
N VAL A 31 -4.06 5.14 -14.04
CA VAL A 31 -3.63 6.53 -13.84
C VAL A 31 -3.11 6.75 -12.43
N VAL A 32 -3.74 6.16 -11.41
CA VAL A 32 -3.24 6.20 -10.02
C VAL A 32 -1.86 5.55 -9.91
N TYR A 33 -1.67 4.40 -10.55
CA TYR A 33 -0.38 3.71 -10.61
C TYR A 33 0.70 4.61 -11.20
N GLU A 34 0.44 5.22 -12.36
CA GLU A 34 1.39 6.12 -13.01
C GLU A 34 1.77 7.30 -12.09
N LEU A 35 0.79 7.89 -11.39
CA LEU A 35 1.04 8.96 -10.42
C LEU A 35 1.89 8.49 -9.23
N CYS A 36 1.66 7.27 -8.73
CA CYS A 36 2.45 6.67 -7.66
C CYS A 36 3.86 6.26 -8.10
N SER A 37 4.05 5.91 -9.38
CA SER A 37 5.34 5.45 -9.92
C SER A 37 6.40 6.54 -10.03
N VAL A 38 6.01 7.82 -9.93
CA VAL A 38 6.92 8.96 -10.05
C VAL A 38 7.89 9.00 -8.87
N GLN A 39 9.13 8.54 -9.09
CA GLN A 39 10.19 8.52 -8.07
C GLN A 39 10.62 9.92 -7.63
N TYR A 40 10.73 10.85 -8.58
CA TYR A 40 11.11 12.23 -8.30
C TYR A 40 9.88 13.13 -8.26
N LEU A 41 9.27 13.21 -7.08
CA LEU A 41 8.27 14.22 -6.78
C LEU A 41 8.98 15.51 -6.40
N SER A 42 8.90 16.51 -7.28
CA SER A 42 9.34 17.87 -6.98
C SER A 42 8.75 18.33 -5.64
N PRO A 43 9.51 19.04 -4.78
CA PRO A 43 8.97 19.64 -3.56
C PRO A 43 7.93 20.73 -3.84
N ALA A 44 7.65 21.04 -5.12
CA ALA A 44 6.52 21.85 -5.51
C ALA A 44 5.21 21.28 -4.93
N SER A 45 4.43 22.15 -4.29
CA SER A 45 3.15 21.83 -3.64
C SER A 45 2.23 20.95 -4.49
N HIS A 46 2.20 21.16 -5.80
CA HIS A 46 1.33 20.45 -6.73
C HIS A 46 1.66 18.96 -6.83
N SER A 47 2.95 18.60 -6.88
CA SER A 47 3.37 17.19 -6.96
C SER A 47 3.07 16.43 -5.67
N LEU A 48 3.21 17.10 -4.52
CA LEU A 48 2.82 16.53 -3.22
C LEU A 48 1.31 16.34 -3.10
N THR A 49 0.51 17.31 -3.55
CA THR A 49 -0.96 17.19 -3.56
C THR A 49 -1.42 16.00 -4.40
N LEU A 50 -0.84 15.79 -5.59
CA LEU A 50 -1.16 14.65 -6.44
C LEU A 50 -0.78 13.34 -5.77
N PHE A 51 0.41 13.27 -5.16
CA PHE A 51 0.86 12.09 -4.43
C PHE A 51 -0.06 11.73 -3.26
N HIS A 52 -0.35 12.69 -2.37
CA HIS A 52 -1.26 12.45 -1.23
C HIS A 52 -2.67 12.09 -1.71
N GLY A 53 -3.14 12.74 -2.78
CA GLY A 53 -4.41 12.42 -3.42
C GLY A 53 -4.44 10.98 -3.90
N SER A 54 -3.42 10.51 -4.62
CA SER A 54 -3.33 9.14 -5.11
C SER A 54 -3.25 8.11 -3.98
N ALA A 55 -2.45 8.36 -2.93
CA ALA A 55 -2.37 7.48 -1.78
C ALA A 55 -3.71 7.38 -1.03
N ALA A 56 -4.42 8.50 -0.87
CA ALA A 56 -5.75 8.53 -0.27
C ALA A 56 -6.81 7.83 -1.15
N LEU A 57 -6.74 7.96 -2.48
CA LEU A 57 -7.61 7.22 -3.39
C LEU A 57 -7.37 5.72 -3.26
N LEU A 58 -6.11 5.29 -3.20
CA LEU A 58 -5.77 3.88 -3.04
C LEU A 58 -6.31 3.31 -1.73
N LEU A 59 -6.13 4.03 -0.61
CA LEU A 59 -6.69 3.64 0.68
C LEU A 59 -8.22 3.46 0.59
N ALA A 60 -8.92 4.43 0.00
CA ALA A 60 -10.38 4.36 -0.13
C ALA A 60 -10.84 3.17 -0.97
N GLN A 61 -10.08 2.77 -2.00
CA GLN A 61 -10.38 1.57 -2.78
C GLN A 61 -10.18 0.28 -1.98
N LEU A 62 -9.10 0.19 -1.19
CA LEU A 62 -8.88 -0.95 -0.30
C LEU A 62 -9.99 -1.08 0.75
N GLU A 63 -10.39 0.05 1.36
CA GLU A 63 -11.50 0.08 2.32
C GLU A 63 -12.80 -0.41 1.68
N GLN A 64 -13.11 0.07 0.48
CA GLN A 64 -14.30 -0.37 -0.25
C GLN A 64 -14.30 -1.88 -0.51
N CYS A 65 -13.15 -2.46 -0.87
CA CYS A 65 -13.04 -3.90 -1.07
C CYS A 65 -13.24 -4.71 0.21
N VAL A 66 -12.74 -4.22 1.34
CA VAL A 66 -12.89 -4.88 2.65
C VAL A 66 -14.32 -4.75 3.17
N ASP A 67 -14.95 -3.59 3.00
CA ASP A 67 -16.34 -3.32 3.45
C ASP A 67 -17.38 -4.10 2.63
N ALA A 68 -17.08 -4.42 1.37
CA ALA A 68 -17.93 -5.24 0.51
C ALA A 68 -18.14 -6.69 1.02
N SER A 69 -17.54 -7.07 2.16
CA SER A 69 -17.63 -8.38 2.81
C SER A 69 -17.05 -9.56 2.02
N SER A 70 -16.73 -9.37 0.73
CA SER A 70 -16.00 -10.35 -0.08
C SER A 70 -15.22 -9.64 -1.19
N VAL A 71 -13.92 -9.89 -1.27
CA VAL A 71 -13.07 -9.38 -2.36
C VAL A 71 -13.34 -10.15 -3.67
N ALA A 72 -13.97 -11.33 -3.61
CA ALA A 72 -14.31 -12.14 -4.78
C ALA A 72 -15.30 -11.47 -5.74
N THR A 73 -15.92 -10.35 -5.34
CA THR A 73 -16.79 -9.56 -6.22
C THR A 73 -16.04 -8.71 -7.23
N TYR A 74 -14.72 -8.56 -7.08
CA TYR A 74 -13.90 -7.74 -7.95
C TYR A 74 -13.17 -8.58 -9.01
N PRO A 75 -13.07 -8.12 -10.26
CA PRO A 75 -12.30 -8.81 -11.29
C PRO A 75 -10.83 -8.92 -10.92
N GLU A 76 -10.19 -10.03 -11.29
CA GLU A 76 -8.76 -10.27 -11.06
C GLU A 76 -7.89 -9.11 -11.56
N ALA A 77 -8.16 -8.61 -12.77
CA ALA A 77 -7.43 -7.48 -13.34
C ALA A 77 -7.52 -6.19 -12.50
N TYR A 78 -8.65 -5.97 -11.81
CA TYR A 78 -8.81 -4.84 -10.90
C TYR A 78 -7.97 -5.04 -9.63
N VAL A 79 -8.07 -6.23 -9.03
CA VAL A 79 -7.28 -6.59 -7.83
C VAL A 79 -5.78 -6.48 -8.12
N GLN A 80 -5.33 -6.98 -9.26
CA GLN A 80 -3.93 -6.90 -9.68
C GLN A 80 -3.45 -5.44 -9.77
N LYS A 81 -4.21 -4.56 -10.43
CA LYS A 81 -3.84 -3.14 -10.52
C LYS A 81 -3.83 -2.45 -9.17
N LEU A 82 -4.77 -2.79 -8.30
CA LEU A 82 -4.81 -2.30 -6.94
C LEU A 82 -3.55 -2.70 -6.16
N MET A 83 -3.12 -3.97 -6.29
CA MET A 83 -1.89 -4.46 -5.66
C MET A 83 -0.64 -3.85 -6.28
N ASN A 84 -0.58 -3.65 -7.60
CA ASN A 84 0.52 -2.94 -8.25
C ASN A 84 0.66 -1.50 -7.72
N CYS A 85 -0.46 -0.81 -7.49
CA CYS A 85 -0.46 0.51 -6.86
C CYS A 85 0.10 0.45 -5.44
N ALA A 86 -0.38 -0.48 -4.61
CA ALA A 86 0.07 -0.63 -3.22
C ALA A 86 1.55 -1.01 -3.13
N HIS A 87 2.00 -1.96 -3.95
CA HIS A 87 3.39 -2.37 -4.05
C HIS A 87 4.28 -1.18 -4.42
N THR A 88 3.91 -0.43 -5.46
CA THR A 88 4.67 0.75 -5.91
C THR A 88 4.74 1.81 -4.83
N LEU A 89 3.60 2.08 -4.17
CA LEU A 89 3.50 3.07 -3.13
C LEU A 89 4.42 2.72 -1.94
N LEU A 90 4.43 1.47 -1.49
CA LEU A 90 5.29 1.03 -0.40
C LEU A 90 6.76 0.90 -0.83
N SER A 91 7.04 0.42 -2.03
CA SER A 91 8.42 0.23 -2.51
C SER A 91 9.16 1.55 -2.71
N ILE A 92 8.46 2.59 -3.18
CA ILE A 92 9.09 3.86 -3.55
C ILE A 92 8.90 4.92 -2.45
N HIS A 93 7.72 4.97 -1.82
CA HIS A 93 7.30 6.13 -1.03
C HIS A 93 7.01 5.85 0.44
N VAL A 94 7.23 4.63 0.95
CA VAL A 94 6.93 4.30 2.36
C VAL A 94 7.61 5.23 3.36
N ALA A 95 8.87 5.62 3.12
CA ALA A 95 9.60 6.54 3.99
C ALA A 95 8.90 7.92 4.07
N ARG A 96 8.33 8.36 2.94
CA ARG A 96 7.61 9.63 2.82
C ARG A 96 6.25 9.54 3.50
N LEU A 97 5.50 8.45 3.27
CA LEU A 97 4.21 8.22 3.91
C LEU A 97 4.34 8.12 5.43
N HIS A 98 5.41 7.48 5.92
CA HIS A 98 5.71 7.41 7.34
C HIS A 98 6.02 8.79 7.94
N ALA A 99 6.69 9.66 7.19
CA ALA A 99 7.01 11.02 7.64
C ALA A 99 5.83 12.01 7.51
N ASP A 100 4.79 11.67 6.76
CA ASP A 100 3.63 12.54 6.54
C ASP A 100 2.59 12.39 7.65
N SER A 101 2.37 13.46 8.41
CA SER A 101 1.35 13.49 9.47
C SER A 101 -0.09 13.41 8.93
N ASN A 102 -0.30 13.69 7.64
CA ASN A 102 -1.63 13.69 7.02
C ASN A 102 -2.03 12.33 6.47
N PHE A 103 -1.08 11.41 6.31
CA PHE A 103 -1.34 10.06 5.83
C PHE A 103 -1.30 9.05 6.97
N GLN A 104 -2.41 8.33 7.17
CA GLN A 104 -2.52 7.34 8.25
C GLN A 104 -1.92 6.00 7.80
N LEU A 105 -0.59 5.91 7.72
CA LEU A 105 0.11 4.72 7.22
C LEU A 105 -0.28 3.44 7.98
N LEU A 106 -0.39 3.50 9.32
CA LEU A 106 -0.82 2.34 10.11
C LEU A 106 -2.23 1.87 9.75
N HIS A 107 -3.15 2.81 9.51
CA HIS A 107 -4.50 2.48 9.06
C HIS A 107 -4.48 1.84 7.68
N PHE A 108 -3.70 2.40 6.74
CA PHE A 108 -3.49 1.79 5.42
C PHE A 108 -2.97 0.35 5.51
N LEU A 109 -1.96 0.10 6.34
CA LEU A 109 -1.40 -1.24 6.54
C LEU A 109 -2.44 -2.20 7.17
N HIS A 110 -3.27 -1.72 8.10
CA HIS A 110 -4.32 -2.54 8.68
C HIS A 110 -5.39 -2.92 7.65
N VAL A 111 -5.85 -1.97 6.82
CA VAL A 111 -6.81 -2.25 5.74
C VAL A 111 -6.18 -3.23 4.72
N LEU A 112 -4.91 -3.03 4.35
CA LEU A 112 -4.19 -3.93 3.47
C LEU A 112 -4.11 -5.35 4.04
N LEU A 113 -3.90 -5.51 5.36
CA LEU A 113 -3.86 -6.83 6.01
C LEU A 113 -5.21 -7.53 5.93
N LYS A 114 -6.30 -6.81 6.22
CA LYS A 114 -7.65 -7.34 6.03
C LYS A 114 -7.89 -7.77 4.59
N PHE A 115 -7.51 -6.92 3.64
CA PHE A 115 -7.61 -7.22 2.21
C PHE A 115 -6.82 -8.49 1.85
N SER A 116 -5.57 -8.61 2.28
CA SER A 116 -4.75 -9.82 2.09
C SER A 116 -5.46 -11.07 2.60
N LEU A 117 -6.00 -11.04 3.83
CA LEU A 117 -6.68 -12.18 4.45
C LEU A 117 -8.03 -12.53 3.79
N MET A 118 -8.60 -11.62 2.99
CA MET A 118 -9.84 -11.84 2.26
C MET A 118 -9.64 -12.34 0.83
N GLN A 119 -8.40 -12.45 0.33
CA GLN A 119 -8.15 -12.92 -1.04
C GLN A 119 -8.68 -14.34 -1.26
N PRO A 120 -9.59 -14.59 -2.22
CA PRO A 120 -10.18 -15.90 -2.42
C PRO A 120 -9.21 -16.90 -3.06
N GLU A 121 -8.29 -16.40 -3.89
CA GLU A 121 -7.36 -17.20 -4.69
C GLU A 121 -5.92 -17.05 -4.19
N LEU A 122 -5.13 -18.12 -4.34
CA LEU A 122 -3.72 -18.14 -3.91
C LEU A 122 -2.87 -17.13 -4.70
N SER A 123 -3.08 -17.02 -6.02
CA SER A 123 -2.38 -16.05 -6.88
C SER A 123 -2.58 -14.61 -6.39
N ALA A 124 -3.83 -14.22 -6.14
CA ALA A 124 -4.15 -12.89 -5.59
C ALA A 124 -3.59 -12.69 -4.18
N TYR A 125 -3.52 -13.75 -3.37
CA TYR A 125 -2.87 -13.71 -2.07
C TYR A 125 -1.36 -13.46 -2.19
N GLU A 126 -0.66 -14.18 -3.07
CA GLU A 126 0.77 -14.03 -3.37
C GLU A 126 1.11 -12.60 -3.82
N GLU A 127 0.27 -11.97 -4.64
CA GLU A 127 0.42 -10.57 -5.03
C GLU A 127 0.40 -9.64 -3.81
N THR A 128 -0.44 -9.93 -2.82
CA THR A 128 -0.42 -9.16 -1.58
C THR A 128 0.85 -9.41 -0.76
N ILE A 129 1.40 -10.63 -0.77
CA ILE A 129 2.68 -10.95 -0.13
C ILE A 129 3.82 -10.12 -0.74
N CYS A 130 3.83 -9.91 -2.06
CA CYS A 130 4.80 -9.04 -2.72
C CYS A 130 4.74 -7.60 -2.17
N VAL A 131 3.55 -7.06 -1.92
CA VAL A 131 3.36 -5.75 -1.29
C VAL A 131 3.97 -5.72 0.12
N TRP A 132 3.76 -6.78 0.90
CA TRP A 132 4.32 -6.89 2.24
C TRP A 132 5.84 -7.04 2.26
N ALA A 133 6.40 -7.78 1.30
CA ALA A 133 7.85 -7.91 1.13
C ALA A 133 8.51 -6.54 0.91
N ALA A 134 7.88 -5.64 0.15
CA ALA A 134 8.38 -4.28 -0.03
C ALA A 134 8.44 -3.48 1.28
N LEU A 135 7.40 -3.58 2.12
CA LEU A 135 7.41 -2.94 3.45
C LEU A 135 8.52 -3.50 4.35
N LEU A 136 8.67 -4.83 4.36
CA LEU A 136 9.67 -5.51 5.18
C LEU A 136 11.10 -5.14 4.76
N ALA A 137 11.37 -5.07 3.46
CA ALA A 137 12.65 -4.61 2.93
C ALA A 137 12.99 -3.20 3.42
N TRP A 138 12.01 -2.29 3.43
CA TRP A 138 12.19 -0.96 3.98
C TRP A 138 12.45 -0.97 5.49
N LEU A 139 11.72 -1.77 6.26
CA LEU A 139 11.92 -1.89 7.71
C LEU A 139 13.32 -2.43 8.04
N GLU A 140 13.80 -3.40 7.28
CA GLU A 140 15.13 -3.97 7.43
C GLU A 140 16.22 -2.92 7.14
N GLU A 141 16.04 -2.11 6.10
CA GLU A 141 16.90 -0.95 5.80
C GLU A 141 16.91 0.06 6.97
N GLN A 142 15.73 0.40 7.51
CA GLN A 142 15.63 1.33 8.64
C GLN A 142 16.30 0.78 9.91
N LYS A 143 16.22 -0.53 10.15
CA LYS A 143 16.90 -1.21 11.27
C LYS A 143 18.42 -1.12 11.13
N GLY A 144 18.96 -1.37 9.94
CA GLY A 144 20.39 -1.18 9.66
C GLY A 144 20.86 0.26 9.90
N ASN A 145 20.06 1.23 9.45
CA ASN A 145 20.34 2.65 9.64
C ASN A 145 20.29 3.09 11.12
N CYS A 146 19.34 2.57 11.89
CA CYS A 146 19.22 2.86 13.32
C CYS A 146 20.35 2.24 14.14
N THR A 147 20.79 1.03 13.78
CA THR A 147 21.95 0.38 14.40
C THR A 147 23.20 1.23 14.20
N THR A 148 23.40 1.75 12.98
CA THR A 148 24.48 2.69 12.64
C THR A 148 24.38 4.01 13.41
N ARG A 149 23.17 4.59 13.54
CA ARG A 149 22.97 5.86 14.29
C ARG A 149 23.12 5.70 15.81
N ARG A 150 22.82 4.54 16.39
CA ARG A 150 23.08 4.26 17.81
C ARG A 150 24.57 4.29 18.14
N TYR A 151 25.42 3.79 17.25
CA TYR A 151 26.88 3.95 17.38
C TYR A 151 27.33 5.42 17.28
N ALA A 152 26.51 6.30 16.70
CA ALA A 152 26.77 7.73 16.56
C ALA A 152 26.12 8.62 17.64
N GLY A 153 25.40 8.05 18.63
CA GLY A 153 24.96 8.76 19.85
C GLY A 153 23.67 9.60 19.75
N ALA A 154 22.78 9.38 18.76
CA ALA A 154 21.49 10.10 18.65
C ALA A 154 20.33 9.40 19.41
N ALA A 155 19.47 10.19 20.08
CA ALA A 155 18.43 9.71 20.99
C ALA A 155 17.16 9.10 20.32
N ASP A 156 17.03 7.79 20.45
CA ASP A 156 15.89 6.87 20.74
C ASP A 156 14.39 7.11 20.39
N THR A 157 13.98 8.07 19.55
CA THR A 157 12.59 8.04 18.99
C THR A 157 12.41 7.02 17.88
N SER A 158 13.45 6.75 17.09
CA SER A 158 13.40 5.76 16.01
C SER A 158 13.29 4.31 16.50
N ALA A 159 13.76 4.02 17.71
CA ALA A 159 13.71 2.68 18.30
C ALA A 159 12.28 2.26 18.70
N ALA A 160 11.47 3.18 19.23
CA ALA A 160 10.08 2.92 19.59
C ALA A 160 9.19 2.68 18.36
N ILE A 161 9.43 3.41 17.26
CA ILE A 161 8.73 3.26 15.99
C ILE A 161 9.07 1.90 15.35
N LEU A 162 10.35 1.52 15.34
CA LEU A 162 10.77 0.20 14.85
C LEU A 162 10.15 -0.94 15.64
N LEU A 163 10.01 -0.79 16.97
CA LEU A 163 9.37 -1.79 17.81
C LEU A 163 7.88 -1.98 17.45
N GLN A 164 7.15 -0.91 17.15
CA GLN A 164 5.76 -1.00 16.70
C GLN A 164 5.64 -1.74 15.36
N TYR A 165 6.55 -1.46 14.42
CA TYR A 165 6.58 -2.16 13.14
C TYR A 165 7.03 -3.62 13.26
N GLU A 166 7.96 -3.95 14.16
CA GLU A 166 8.36 -5.34 14.44
C GLU A 166 7.21 -6.13 15.08
N GLN A 167 6.48 -5.55 16.03
CA GLN A 167 5.28 -6.17 16.60
C GLN A 167 4.21 -6.39 15.54
N PHE A 168 3.98 -5.40 14.68
CA PHE A 168 3.05 -5.54 13.56
C PHE A 168 3.50 -6.64 12.59
N ALA A 169 4.78 -6.70 12.24
CA ALA A 169 5.34 -7.74 11.38
C ALA A 169 5.18 -9.14 11.99
N GLN A 170 5.37 -9.30 13.30
CA GLN A 170 5.15 -10.60 13.96
C GLN A 170 3.69 -11.07 13.85
N VAL A 171 2.73 -10.16 14.06
CA VAL A 171 1.30 -10.45 13.87
C VAL A 171 0.99 -10.77 12.41
N LEU A 172 1.60 -10.02 11.48
CA LEU A 172 1.48 -10.24 10.04
C LEU A 172 1.95 -11.64 9.66
N PHE A 173 3.17 -12.01 10.05
CA PHE A 173 3.77 -13.30 9.73
C PHE A 173 3.00 -14.45 10.35
N GLY A 174 2.59 -14.36 11.62
CA GLY A 174 1.75 -15.39 12.24
C GLY A 174 0.44 -15.60 11.47
N SER A 175 -0.27 -14.52 11.17
CA SER A 175 -1.56 -14.58 10.46
C SER A 175 -1.43 -15.08 9.02
N MET A 176 -0.32 -14.76 8.34
CA MET A 176 -0.07 -15.20 6.97
C MET A 176 0.38 -16.66 6.88
N LEU A 177 1.25 -17.08 7.80
CA LEU A 177 1.76 -18.45 7.86
C LEU A 177 0.64 -19.44 8.16
N ASP A 178 -0.23 -19.12 9.12
CA ASP A 178 -1.39 -19.95 9.46
C ASP A 178 -2.27 -20.20 8.23
N ARG A 179 -2.46 -19.17 7.39
CA ARG A 179 -3.29 -19.28 6.19
C ARG A 179 -2.64 -20.16 5.10
N LEU A 180 -1.34 -19.99 4.86
CA LEU A 180 -0.60 -20.80 3.89
C LEU A 180 -0.51 -22.27 4.31
N LEU A 181 -0.33 -22.53 5.61
CA LEU A 181 -0.30 -23.89 6.14
C LEU A 181 -1.67 -24.59 6.06
N ILE A 182 -2.76 -23.83 6.19
CA ILE A 182 -4.13 -24.36 6.02
C ILE A 182 -4.41 -24.67 4.54
N SER A 183 -3.90 -23.89 3.58
CA SER A 183 -4.11 -24.19 2.15
C SER A 183 -3.38 -25.45 1.68
N ASP A 184 -2.16 -25.71 2.18
CA ASP A 184 -1.40 -26.94 1.87
C ASP A 184 -2.01 -28.20 2.50
N ALA A 185 -2.78 -28.05 3.59
CA ALA A 185 -3.41 -29.16 4.30
C ALA A 185 -4.77 -29.59 3.71
N SER A 186 -5.26 -28.92 2.65
CA SER A 186 -6.47 -29.28 1.93
C SER A 186 -6.12 -30.17 0.73
N PRO A 187 -6.27 -31.51 0.81
CA PRO A 187 -6.08 -32.35 -0.35
C PRO A 187 -7.29 -32.16 -1.28
N GLU A 188 -7.04 -31.75 -2.52
CA GLU A 188 -7.93 -32.09 -3.64
C GLU A 188 -8.06 -33.63 -3.79
#